data_AF-A0A818CM17-F1
#
_entry.id   AF-A0A818CM17-F1
#
_cell.length_a   1.000
_cell.length_b   1.000
_cell.length_c   1.000
_cell.angle_alpha   90.00
_cell.angle_beta   90.00
_cell.angle_gamma   90.00
#
_symmetry.space_group_name_H-M   'P 1'
#
loop_
_entity.id
_entity.type
_entity.pdbx_description
1 polymer ?
#
loop_
_entity_poly.entity_id
_entity_poly.type
_entity_poly.pdbx_seq_one_letter_code
_entity_poly.pdbx_strand_id
1 'polypeptide(L)'
;MSNRRTKYTKNNFQVENNEQFSRKRSLSIHTSQQINKKISGPTSKRYKILLTCVVCNDDAHGYNFDAISCESCKAFFRRNALRPLEKFKCRGNGACDVTFNIRKRCKRCRLEKCLKTG
;
A
#
# COMPACT_ATOMS: atom_id res chain seq x y z
N MET A 1 -27.26 -5.34 18.74
CA MET A 1 -26.39 -4.18 18.44
C MET A 1 -25.38 -4.61 17.39
N SER A 2 -25.72 -4.42 16.12
CA SER A 2 -25.16 -5.19 15.00
C SER A 2 -23.98 -4.45 14.35
N ASN A 3 -22.82 -5.11 14.39
CA ASN A 3 -21.54 -4.62 13.88
C ASN A 3 -21.48 -4.76 12.34
N ARG A 4 -21.73 -3.68 11.60
CA ARG A 4 -21.77 -3.67 10.12
C ARG A 4 -20.36 -3.45 9.55
N ARG A 5 -19.65 -4.56 9.32
CA ARG A 5 -18.43 -4.60 8.48
C ARG A 5 -18.88 -4.41 7.02
N THR A 6 -18.75 -3.21 6.47
CA THR A 6 -19.09 -2.94 5.07
C THR A 6 -18.10 -3.67 4.15
N LYS A 7 -18.62 -4.67 3.45
CA LYS A 7 -17.92 -5.46 2.43
C LYS A 7 -17.65 -4.56 1.22
N TYR A 8 -16.39 -4.39 0.86
CA TYR A 8 -15.97 -3.80 -0.41
C TYR A 8 -15.99 -4.92 -1.44
N THR A 9 -17.10 -5.11 -2.15
CA THR A 9 -17.21 -6.09 -3.24
C THR A 9 -16.79 -5.44 -4.56
N LYS A 10 -15.59 -5.77 -5.05
CA LYS A 10 -15.22 -5.64 -6.46
C LYS A 10 -15.99 -6.73 -7.23
N ASN A 11 -16.69 -6.36 -8.29
CA ASN A 11 -17.33 -7.31 -9.18
C ASN A 11 -16.29 -8.27 -9.79
N ASN A 12 -16.55 -9.56 -9.62
CA ASN A 12 -16.03 -10.75 -10.30
C ASN A 12 -14.52 -10.84 -10.57
N PHE A 13 -13.83 -11.51 -9.63
CA PHE A 13 -12.72 -12.40 -9.95
C PHE A 13 -12.88 -13.65 -9.06
N GLN A 14 -13.39 -14.74 -9.65
CA GLN A 14 -13.41 -16.05 -8.98
C GLN A 14 -11.99 -16.61 -9.04
N VAL A 15 -11.43 -16.98 -7.90
CA VAL A 15 -10.22 -17.82 -7.84
C VAL A 15 -10.57 -19.02 -6.99
N GLU A 16 -10.69 -20.16 -7.66
CA GLU A 16 -10.81 -21.47 -7.06
C GLU A 16 -9.54 -21.82 -6.28
N ASN A 17 -9.73 -22.43 -5.11
CA ASN A 17 -8.66 -22.94 -4.28
C ASN A 17 -8.02 -24.15 -4.98
N ASN A 18 -6.75 -24.07 -5.34
CA ASN A 18 -5.96 -25.28 -5.49
C ASN A 18 -4.51 -25.03 -5.05
N GLU A 19 -4.10 -25.80 -4.04
CA GLU A 19 -2.71 -25.97 -3.67
C GLU A 19 -1.91 -26.46 -4.89
N GLN A 20 -0.58 -26.30 -4.86
CA GLN A 20 0.39 -27.16 -5.56
C GLN A 20 1.21 -26.63 -6.75
N PHE A 21 1.38 -25.32 -6.99
CA PHE A 21 2.40 -24.88 -7.96
C PHE A 21 3.30 -23.73 -7.47
N SER A 22 4.30 -24.08 -6.66
CA SER A 22 5.43 -23.18 -6.36
C SER A 22 6.72 -23.98 -6.26
N ARG A 23 7.29 -24.32 -7.42
CA ARG A 23 8.74 -24.54 -7.54
C ARG A 23 9.25 -23.83 -8.78
N LYS A 24 10.20 -22.92 -8.54
CA LYS A 24 11.19 -22.32 -9.47
C LYS A 24 10.77 -21.06 -10.24
N ARG A 25 11.11 -19.90 -9.66
CA ARG A 25 12.07 -18.98 -10.28
C ARG A 25 12.72 -18.08 -9.22
N SER A 26 13.98 -18.39 -8.94
CA SER A 26 14.86 -17.66 -8.05
C SER A 26 15.42 -16.44 -8.78
N LEU A 27 15.07 -15.24 -8.32
CA LEU A 27 15.92 -14.04 -8.38
C LEU A 27 15.53 -13.13 -7.19
N SER A 28 16.21 -13.40 -6.08
CA SER A 28 16.58 -12.48 -4.98
C SER A 28 15.58 -11.39 -4.58
N ILE A 29 14.69 -11.71 -3.63
CA ILE A 29 14.37 -10.90 -2.43
C ILE A 29 13.87 -11.91 -1.37
N HIS A 30 14.65 -12.13 -0.31
CA HIS A 30 14.24 -12.99 0.80
C HIS A 30 13.00 -12.38 1.47
N THR A 31 11.90 -13.10 1.31
CA THR A 31 10.55 -12.78 1.72
C THR A 31 10.45 -12.62 3.24
N SER A 32 9.68 -11.63 3.69
CA SER A 32 9.51 -11.16 5.07
C SER A 32 8.83 -12.14 6.04
N GLN A 33 8.93 -13.45 5.86
CA GLN A 33 8.29 -14.44 6.74
C GLN A 33 9.05 -14.70 8.06
N GLN A 34 10.19 -14.03 8.32
CA GLN A 34 10.99 -14.24 9.55
C GLN A 34 11.20 -13.00 10.44
N ILE A 35 10.39 -11.93 10.35
CA ILE A 35 10.63 -10.75 11.21
C ILE A 35 10.00 -10.89 12.62
N ASN A 36 9.16 -11.92 12.88
CA ASN A 36 8.42 -12.03 14.14
C ASN A 36 8.79 -13.18 15.10
N LYS A 37 9.96 -13.83 14.94
CA LYS A 37 10.47 -14.74 15.99
C LYS A 37 11.98 -14.54 16.17
N LYS A 38 12.36 -14.17 17.40
CA LYS A 38 13.73 -13.96 17.96
C LYS A 38 14.33 -12.56 17.82
N ILE A 39 13.91 -11.65 18.69
CA ILE A 39 14.83 -10.64 19.26
C ILE A 39 14.69 -10.73 20.79
N SER A 40 15.34 -11.74 21.37
CA SER A 40 15.67 -11.82 22.80
C SER A 40 17.19 -11.78 22.88
N GLY A 41 17.75 -10.58 22.91
CA GLY A 41 19.18 -10.33 23.04
C GLY A 41 19.40 -8.89 23.48
N PRO A 42 20.14 -8.62 24.57
CA PRO A 42 20.47 -7.28 24.98
C PRO A 42 21.61 -6.76 24.09
N THR A 43 21.53 -5.50 23.68
CA THR A 43 22.59 -4.75 22.95
C THR A 43 22.78 -5.02 21.45
N SER A 44 21.86 -4.50 20.63
CA SER A 44 22.21 -4.10 19.26
C SER A 44 21.41 -2.85 18.91
N LYS A 45 22.11 -1.78 18.52
CA LYS A 45 21.51 -0.52 18.06
C LYS A 45 20.49 -0.88 16.96
N ARG A 46 19.20 -0.64 17.21
CA ARG A 46 18.12 -0.88 16.23
C ARG A 46 18.41 -0.03 14.99
N TYR A 47 19.05 -0.61 13.98
CA TYR A 47 18.97 -0.07 12.63
C TYR A 47 17.51 -0.22 12.20
N LYS A 48 16.77 0.87 12.34
CA LYS A 48 15.39 0.98 11.88
C LYS A 48 15.45 0.84 10.36
N ILE A 49 15.03 -0.30 9.82
CA ILE A 49 14.89 -0.44 8.36
C ILE A 49 13.92 0.65 7.91
N LEU A 50 14.44 1.63 7.18
CA LEU A 50 13.65 2.73 6.65
C LEU A 50 12.91 2.22 5.41
N LEU A 51 11.62 1.94 5.59
CA LEU A 51 10.73 1.61 4.47
C LEU A 51 10.27 2.91 3.80
N THR A 52 10.18 2.93 2.48
CA THR A 52 9.74 4.11 1.71
C THR A 52 8.37 3.87 1.11
N CYS A 53 7.46 4.83 1.26
CA CYS A 53 6.11 4.77 0.72
C CYS A 53 6.12 4.81 -0.81
N VAL A 54 5.65 3.76 -1.48
CA VAL A 54 5.66 3.66 -2.95
C VAL A 54 4.79 4.71 -3.65
N VAL A 55 3.86 5.34 -2.91
CA VAL A 55 2.98 6.39 -3.44
C VAL A 55 3.66 7.75 -3.43
N CYS A 56 4.33 8.14 -2.34
CA CYS A 56 4.79 9.52 -2.14
C CYS A 56 6.21 9.69 -1.61
N ASN A 57 6.95 8.60 -1.48
CA ASN A 57 8.34 8.57 -1.01
C ASN A 57 8.56 9.10 0.42
N ASP A 58 7.50 9.21 1.22
CA ASP A 58 7.58 9.47 2.66
C ASP A 58 7.95 8.19 3.43
N ASP A 59 8.33 8.33 4.69
CA ASP A 59 8.61 7.20 5.58
C ASP A 59 7.37 6.30 5.72
N ALA A 60 7.55 5.02 5.42
CA ALA A 60 6.52 4.01 5.54
C ALA A 60 6.65 3.26 6.87
N HIS A 61 5.49 2.86 7.41
CA HIS A 61 5.40 2.11 8.67
C HIS A 61 5.12 0.62 8.44
N GLY A 62 5.08 0.19 7.17
CA GLY A 62 4.80 -1.19 6.78
C GLY A 62 3.85 -1.29 5.60
N TYR A 63 3.31 -2.49 5.40
CA TYR A 63 2.33 -2.79 4.36
C TYR A 63 0.92 -2.32 4.76
N ASN A 64 0.22 -1.70 3.83
CA ASN A 64 -1.18 -1.31 3.96
C ASN A 64 -1.87 -1.55 2.62
N PHE A 65 -2.92 -2.38 2.60
CA PHE A 65 -3.60 -2.76 1.34
C PHE A 65 -2.58 -3.30 0.32
N ASP A 66 -1.75 -4.25 0.76
CA ASP A 66 -0.71 -4.92 -0.05
C ASP A 66 0.42 -4.03 -0.60
N ALA A 67 0.46 -2.75 -0.22
CA ALA A 67 1.50 -1.80 -0.62
C ALA A 67 2.28 -1.23 0.58
N ILE A 68 3.60 -1.05 0.44
CA ILE A 68 4.41 -0.32 1.43
C ILE A 68 3.99 1.15 1.41
N SER A 69 3.41 1.66 2.50
CA SER A 69 2.82 3.00 2.51
C SER A 69 3.01 3.75 3.83
N CYS A 70 3.03 5.08 3.75
CA CYS A 70 3.00 5.98 4.91
C CYS A 70 1.57 6.13 5.44
N GLU A 71 1.43 6.60 6.69
CA GLU A 71 0.13 6.77 7.35
C GLU A 71 -0.80 7.73 6.57
N SER A 72 -0.22 8.77 5.95
CA SER A 72 -1.03 9.73 5.19
C SER A 72 -1.63 9.12 3.92
N CYS A 73 -0.90 8.24 3.23
CA CYS A 73 -1.39 7.57 2.01
C CYS A 73 -2.40 6.48 2.35
N LYS A 74 -2.17 5.71 3.42
CA LYS A 74 -3.15 4.78 4.00
C LYS A 74 -4.48 5.47 4.33
N ALA A 75 -4.44 6.56 5.10
CA ALA A 75 -5.64 7.29 5.49
C ALA A 75 -6.33 7.99 4.31
N PHE A 76 -5.56 8.43 3.32
CA PHE A 76 -6.09 8.98 2.08
C PHE A 76 -6.81 7.92 1.25
N PHE A 77 -6.18 6.76 1.04
CA PHE A 77 -6.76 5.66 0.25
C PHE A 77 -8.06 5.15 0.88
N ARG A 78 -8.05 4.86 2.19
CA ARG A 78 -9.26 4.43 2.94
C ARG A 78 -10.46 5.35 2.72
N ARG A 79 -10.26 6.67 2.60
CA ARG A 79 -11.34 7.66 2.43
C ARG A 79 -11.83 7.79 0.98
N ASN A 80 -10.99 7.44 0.00
CA ASN A 80 -11.24 7.80 -1.40
C ASN A 80 -11.28 6.59 -2.35
N ALA A 81 -10.91 5.39 -1.94
CA ALA A 81 -10.82 4.20 -2.81
C ALA A 81 -12.11 3.87 -3.59
N LEU A 82 -13.28 4.20 -3.03
CA LEU A 82 -14.59 3.99 -3.69
C LEU A 82 -15.12 5.21 -4.45
N ARG A 83 -14.41 6.34 -4.42
CA ARG A 83 -14.84 7.55 -5.11
C ARG A 83 -14.36 7.47 -6.57
N PRO A 84 -15.24 7.73 -7.56
CA PRO A 84 -14.82 7.81 -8.96
C PRO A 84 -13.70 8.84 -9.15
N LEU A 85 -12.71 8.54 -9.99
CA LEU A 85 -11.55 9.41 -10.24
C LEU A 85 -11.98 10.75 -10.87
N GLU A 86 -13.09 10.76 -11.59
CA GLU A 86 -13.71 11.91 -12.26
C GLU A 86 -14.18 12.95 -11.24
N LYS A 87 -14.49 12.55 -9.99
CA LYS A 87 -14.84 13.49 -8.92
C LYS A 87 -13.65 14.33 -8.45
N PHE A 88 -12.43 13.96 -8.80
CA PHE A 88 -11.23 14.72 -8.45
C PHE A 88 -10.71 15.44 -9.70
N LYS A 89 -10.80 16.76 -9.71
CA LYS A 89 -10.20 17.59 -10.76
C LYS A 89 -8.68 17.54 -10.66
N CYS A 90 -8.01 17.18 -11.76
CA CYS A 90 -6.58 17.43 -11.95
C CYS A 90 -6.41 18.79 -12.62
N ARG A 91 -5.42 19.56 -12.16
CA ARG A 91 -5.03 20.86 -12.76
C ARG A 91 -3.82 20.74 -13.70
N GLY A 92 -3.22 19.56 -13.78
CA GLY A 92 -2.21 19.23 -14.79
C GLY A 92 -2.77 18.21 -15.79
N ASN A 93 -1.88 17.45 -16.42
CA ASN A 93 -2.23 16.52 -17.51
C ASN A 93 -2.42 15.08 -17.02
N GLY A 94 -2.95 14.88 -15.81
CA GLY A 94 -3.10 13.54 -15.20
C GLY A 94 -1.79 12.89 -14.73
N ALA A 95 -0.64 13.51 -14.98
CA ALA A 95 0.68 13.01 -14.62
C ALA A 95 1.36 13.85 -13.52
N CYS A 96 0.60 14.33 -12.52
CA CYS A 96 1.20 15.13 -11.45
C CYS A 96 2.14 14.28 -10.57
N ASP A 97 3.31 14.83 -10.27
CA ASP A 97 4.21 14.24 -9.27
C ASP A 97 3.55 14.12 -7.91
N VAL A 98 3.72 12.94 -7.30
CA VAL A 98 3.24 12.63 -5.95
C VAL A 98 4.46 12.36 -5.08
N THR A 99 4.94 13.38 -4.38
CA THR A 99 6.01 13.29 -3.38
C THR A 99 5.53 13.79 -2.01
N PHE A 100 6.31 13.58 -0.94
CA PHE A 100 5.94 13.97 0.43
C PHE A 100 5.41 15.40 0.54
N ASN A 101 6.10 16.35 -0.10
CA ASN A 101 5.81 17.79 -0.03
C ASN A 101 4.56 18.18 -0.84
N ILE A 102 4.30 17.50 -1.95
CA ILE A 102 3.33 17.97 -2.96
C ILE A 102 2.16 17.02 -3.20
N ARG A 103 2.13 15.86 -2.52
CA ARG A 103 1.05 14.86 -2.59
C ARG A 103 -0.35 15.41 -2.32
N LYS A 104 -0.48 16.58 -1.68
CA LYS A 104 -1.77 17.24 -1.43
C LYS A 104 -2.29 18.04 -2.65
N ARG A 105 -1.44 18.41 -3.61
CA ARG A 105 -1.81 19.27 -4.75
C ARG A 105 -2.85 18.64 -5.67
N CYS A 106 -2.72 17.34 -5.96
CA CYS A 106 -3.58 16.64 -6.90
C CYS A 106 -4.15 15.36 -6.28
N LYS A 107 -5.40 15.45 -5.79
CA LYS A 107 -6.11 14.28 -5.24
C LYS A 107 -6.32 13.19 -6.28
N ARG A 108 -6.56 13.55 -7.55
CA ARG A 108 -6.75 12.60 -8.66
C ARG A 108 -5.51 11.72 -8.85
N CYS A 109 -4.37 12.32 -9.17
CA CYS A 109 -3.13 11.57 -9.43
C CYS A 109 -2.65 10.80 -8.19
N ARG A 110 -2.88 11.34 -6.98
CA ARG A 110 -2.59 10.60 -5.76
C ARG A 110 -3.46 9.35 -5.63
N LEU A 111 -4.77 9.44 -5.85
CA LEU A 111 -5.69 8.31 -5.76
C LEU A 111 -5.41 7.28 -6.84
N GLU A 112 -5.18 7.74 -8.06
CA GLU A 112 -4.78 6.88 -9.17
C GLU A 112 -3.48 6.12 -8.87
N LYS A 113 -2.47 6.78 -8.31
CA LYS A 113 -1.23 6.11 -7.89
C LYS A 113 -1.48 5.09 -6.78
N CYS A 114 -2.32 5.40 -5.79
CA CYS A 114 -2.70 4.43 -4.76
C CYS A 114 -3.35 3.17 -5.36
N LEU A 115 -4.30 3.33 -6.29
CA LEU A 115 -5.01 2.23 -6.95
C LEU A 115 -4.11 1.39 -7.86
N LYS A 116 -3.04 1.97 -8.40
CA LYS A 116 -2.04 1.23 -9.21
C LYS A 116 -1.08 0.41 -8.34
N THR A 117 -0.87 0.80 -7.09
CA THR A 117 0.12 0.17 -6.20
C THR A 117 -0.45 -0.92 -5.28
N GLY A 118 -1.77 -1.05 -5.13
CA GLY A 118 -2.44 -2.07 -4.32
C GLY A 118 -3.87 -2.32 -4.80
#